data_AF-A0A958IMT4-F1
#
_entry.id   AF-A0A958IMT4-F1
#
_cell.length_a   1.000
_cell.length_b   1.000
_cell.length_c   1.000
_cell.angle_alpha   90.00
_cell.angle_beta   90.00
_cell.angle_gamma   90.00
#
_symmetry.space_group_name_H-M   'P 1'
#
loop_
_entity.id
_entity.type
_entity.pdbx_description
1 polymer ?
#
loop_
_entity_poly.entity_id
_entity_poly.type
_entity_poly.pdbx_seq_one_letter_code
_entity_poly.pdbx_strand_id
1 'polypeptide(L)'
;LDSLIVRNCTFTNIDAECIRFYADLDTSTQDAYALFENLTVNASATRMMFVKNNRGTIARNILVTNSRESGHGRDDYVLQIQELGSVVSHIDTFNVNSFTAPEPGSGRISATKGGTVDSSTVYGYDPNYADPGNLDYTLANNSQVCNKGFGGVAISDQRWAGNCDAVGIDDDRFNTPVEFYLRQNYPNPFNPGTVISYFLPKNGAVVLRVFDITGAEVTTLVNEIQSAGEQQVTFDASGLTSGVYFYRLDVNGVTSETRKMMLLK
;
A
#
# COMPACT_ATOMS: atom_id res chain seq x y z
N LEU A 1 -9.22 10.47 -15.67
CA LEU A 1 -7.99 10.91 -14.99
C LEU A 1 -7.16 9.67 -14.79
N ASP A 2 -6.02 9.59 -15.45
CA ASP A 2 -5.18 8.39 -15.40
C ASP A 2 -4.26 8.50 -14.19
N SER A 3 -4.29 7.48 -13.33
CA SER A 3 -3.43 7.40 -12.16
C SER A 3 -1.99 7.08 -12.57
N LEU A 4 -1.02 7.67 -11.87
CA LEU A 4 0.37 7.25 -11.97
C LEU A 4 0.59 6.03 -11.08
N ILE A 5 0.97 4.89 -11.67
CA ILE A 5 1.27 3.67 -10.93
C ILE A 5 2.70 3.24 -11.23
N VAL A 6 3.52 3.17 -10.19
CA VAL A 6 4.87 2.61 -10.23
C VAL A 6 4.89 1.44 -9.25
N ARG A 7 5.01 0.21 -9.77
CA ARG A 7 4.93 -1.00 -8.96
C ARG A 7 5.97 -2.04 -9.37
N ASN A 8 6.46 -2.82 -8.42
CA ASN A 8 7.40 -3.93 -8.66
C ASN A 8 8.63 -3.45 -9.46
N CYS A 9 9.25 -2.38 -8.96
CA CYS A 9 10.38 -1.73 -9.62
C CYS A 9 11.58 -1.68 -8.68
N THR A 10 12.76 -1.90 -9.26
CA THR A 10 14.04 -1.81 -8.55
C THR A 10 14.86 -0.67 -9.13
N PHE A 11 15.28 0.26 -8.26
CA PHE A 11 16.16 1.37 -8.58
C PHE A 11 17.54 1.11 -7.97
N THR A 12 18.59 1.19 -8.77
CA THR A 12 19.95 0.99 -8.27
C THR A 12 20.96 1.91 -8.91
N ASN A 13 21.98 2.30 -8.14
CA ASN A 13 23.06 3.17 -8.57
C ASN A 13 22.61 4.54 -9.08
N ILE A 14 21.44 5.02 -8.62
CA ILE A 14 20.91 6.33 -9.00
C ILE A 14 21.58 7.41 -8.16
N ASP A 15 22.15 8.43 -8.80
CA ASP A 15 22.85 9.54 -8.10
C ASP A 15 21.95 10.77 -7.83
N ALA A 16 20.64 10.57 -7.85
CA ALA A 16 19.61 11.59 -7.72
C ALA A 16 18.29 10.95 -7.23
N GLU A 17 17.18 11.70 -7.27
CA GLU A 17 15.85 11.15 -7.03
C GLU A 17 15.53 10.01 -8.00
N CYS A 18 15.20 8.83 -7.45
CA CYS A 18 14.66 7.72 -8.22
C CYS A 18 13.28 8.09 -8.80
N ILE A 19 12.47 8.79 -7.99
CA ILE A 19 11.12 9.22 -8.34
C ILE A 19 10.94 10.67 -7.89
N ARG A 20 10.62 11.54 -8.85
CA ARG A 20 10.21 12.92 -8.57
C ARG A 20 8.94 13.22 -9.35
N PHE A 21 7.85 13.51 -8.63
CA PHE A 21 6.55 13.78 -9.22
C PHE A 21 5.95 15.07 -8.69
N TYR A 22 5.44 15.89 -9.60
CA TYR A 22 4.69 17.11 -9.30
C TYR A 22 3.35 17.01 -10.02
N ALA A 23 2.26 16.99 -9.26
CA ALA A 23 0.96 17.28 -9.84
C ALA A 23 0.81 18.80 -10.07
N ASP A 24 -0.25 19.16 -10.79
CA ASP A 24 -0.55 20.56 -11.05
C ASP A 24 -0.91 21.31 -9.75
N LEU A 25 -1.09 22.63 -9.87
CA LEU A 25 -1.46 23.49 -8.74
C LEU A 25 -2.98 23.71 -8.65
N ASP A 26 -3.75 23.12 -9.57
CA ASP A 26 -5.18 23.34 -9.68
C ASP A 26 -5.96 22.50 -8.67
N THR A 27 -6.10 23.06 -7.48
CA THR A 27 -6.89 22.47 -6.41
C THR A 27 -8.41 22.43 -6.66
N SER A 28 -8.91 23.01 -7.77
CA SER A 28 -10.34 23.03 -8.12
C SER A 28 -10.80 21.73 -8.78
N THR A 29 -9.86 20.94 -9.29
CA THR A 29 -10.13 19.61 -9.83
C THR A 29 -9.58 18.53 -8.90
N GLN A 30 -10.17 17.35 -8.95
CA GLN A 30 -9.67 16.22 -8.18
C GLN A 30 -8.44 15.65 -8.89
N ASP A 31 -7.33 15.52 -8.19
CA ASP A 31 -6.16 14.81 -8.71
C ASP A 31 -6.45 13.33 -8.95
N ALA A 32 -5.85 12.77 -10.01
CA ALA A 32 -5.63 11.32 -10.06
C ALA A 32 -4.66 10.94 -8.94
N TYR A 33 -4.90 9.81 -8.26
CA TYR A 33 -3.96 9.35 -7.25
C TYR A 33 -2.65 8.86 -7.90
N ALA A 34 -1.56 8.96 -7.16
CA ALA A 34 -0.31 8.28 -7.48
C ALA A 34 -0.09 7.09 -6.54
N LEU A 35 0.32 5.94 -7.07
CA LEU A 35 0.64 4.74 -6.29
C LEU A 35 2.07 4.30 -6.56
N PHE A 36 2.83 4.18 -5.48
CA PHE A 36 4.20 3.69 -5.45
C PHE A 36 4.24 2.47 -4.54
N GLU A 37 4.35 1.27 -5.12
CA GLU A 37 4.18 0.04 -4.35
C GLU A 37 5.20 -1.02 -4.70
N ASN A 38 5.68 -1.79 -3.72
CA ASN A 38 6.61 -2.90 -3.95
C ASN A 38 7.86 -2.39 -4.69
N LEU A 39 8.59 -1.48 -4.06
CA LEU A 39 9.76 -0.85 -4.65
C LEU A 39 11.00 -1.26 -3.89
N THR A 40 12.08 -1.54 -4.62
CA THR A 40 13.41 -1.72 -4.05
C THR A 40 14.30 -0.58 -4.49
N VAL A 41 15.02 0.03 -3.56
CA VAL A 41 16.07 1.00 -3.85
C VAL A 41 17.37 0.53 -3.17
N ASN A 42 18.42 0.33 -3.96
CA ASN A 42 19.71 -0.15 -3.45
C ASN A 42 20.89 0.62 -4.06
N ALA A 43 21.89 1.00 -3.26
CA ALA A 43 23.11 1.68 -3.75
C ALA A 43 22.84 3.03 -4.45
N SER A 44 21.74 3.69 -4.11
CA SER A 44 21.33 4.98 -4.66
C SER A 44 21.53 6.11 -3.66
N ALA A 45 21.62 7.34 -4.17
CA ALA A 45 21.64 8.55 -3.38
C ALA A 45 20.44 8.60 -2.43
N THR A 46 20.61 9.27 -1.29
CA THR A 46 19.44 9.67 -0.49
C THR A 46 18.60 10.70 -1.29
N ARG A 47 17.42 11.06 -0.79
CA ARG A 47 16.30 11.67 -1.54
C ARG A 47 15.81 10.80 -2.69
N MET A 48 15.31 9.60 -2.41
CA MET A 48 14.90 8.72 -3.50
C MET A 48 13.53 9.06 -4.05
N MET A 49 12.61 9.52 -3.20
CA MET A 49 11.24 9.82 -3.62
C MET A 49 10.78 11.18 -3.12
N PHE A 50 10.31 12.00 -4.06
CA PHE A 50 9.63 13.25 -3.75
C PHE A 50 8.34 13.38 -4.56
N VAL A 51 7.22 13.51 -3.85
CA VAL A 51 5.90 13.73 -4.47
C VAL A 51 5.28 15.01 -3.92
N LYS A 52 4.94 15.92 -4.82
CA LYS A 52 4.41 17.25 -4.47
C LYS A 52 3.10 17.55 -5.19
N ASN A 53 2.21 18.23 -4.48
CA ASN A 53 0.91 18.71 -4.94
C ASN A 53 -0.09 17.62 -5.38
N ASN A 54 0.16 16.34 -5.10
CA ASN A 54 -0.77 15.27 -5.46
C ASN A 54 -1.53 14.77 -4.24
N ARG A 55 -2.84 15.00 -4.20
CA ARG A 55 -3.69 14.48 -3.11
C ARG A 55 -3.91 12.97 -3.25
N GLY A 56 -3.84 12.25 -2.14
CA GLY A 56 -4.13 10.81 -2.13
C GLY A 56 -3.00 9.94 -2.68
N THR A 57 -1.74 10.41 -2.66
CA THR A 57 -0.61 9.56 -3.04
C THR A 57 -0.43 8.42 -2.03
N ILE A 58 -0.28 7.19 -2.50
CA ILE A 58 0.03 6.03 -1.67
C ILE A 58 1.46 5.57 -1.96
N ALA A 59 2.28 5.44 -0.92
CA ALA A 59 3.61 4.86 -1.01
C ALA A 59 3.80 3.76 0.03
N ARG A 60 3.97 2.52 -0.40
CA ARG A 60 4.08 1.37 0.51
C ARG A 60 4.89 0.21 -0.01
N ASN A 61 5.29 -0.69 0.88
CA ASN A 61 6.14 -1.84 0.57
C ASN A 61 7.44 -1.39 -0.13
N ILE A 62 8.08 -0.36 0.42
CA ILE A 62 9.30 0.23 -0.16
C ILE A 62 10.48 -0.14 0.72
N LEU A 63 11.46 -0.82 0.12
CA LEU A 63 12.71 -1.19 0.73
C LEU A 63 13.82 -0.29 0.22
N VAL A 64 14.48 0.40 1.14
CA VAL A 64 15.63 1.25 0.86
C VAL A 64 16.83 0.68 1.56
N THR A 65 17.88 0.40 0.80
CA THR A 65 19.08 -0.27 1.31
C THR A 65 20.35 0.36 0.78
N ASN A 66 21.40 0.36 1.59
CA ASN A 66 22.77 0.70 1.18
C ASN A 66 22.85 2.05 0.46
N SER A 67 22.26 3.12 1.03
CA SER A 67 22.27 4.42 0.36
C SER A 67 23.68 5.00 0.29
N ARG A 68 23.90 5.93 -0.64
CA ARG A 68 25.10 6.77 -0.69
C ARG A 68 24.75 8.25 -0.58
N GLU A 69 25.75 9.09 -0.34
CA GLU A 69 25.60 10.54 -0.46
C GLU A 69 25.48 10.92 -1.95
N SER A 70 24.63 11.90 -2.24
CA SER A 70 24.55 12.49 -3.57
C SER A 70 25.78 13.34 -3.87
N GLY A 71 26.23 13.38 -5.13
CA GLY A 71 27.23 14.36 -5.59
C GLY A 71 26.73 15.81 -5.60
N HIS A 72 25.48 16.06 -5.17
CA HIS A 72 24.77 17.33 -5.34
C HIS A 72 24.44 18.04 -4.02
N GLY A 73 24.94 17.53 -2.88
CA GLY A 73 24.83 18.19 -1.57
C GLY A 73 23.39 18.33 -1.07
N ARG A 74 22.53 17.40 -1.48
CA ARG A 74 21.09 17.49 -1.34
C ARG A 74 20.54 16.18 -0.78
N ASP A 75 21.09 15.75 0.35
CA ASP A 75 20.80 14.51 1.07
C ASP A 75 20.00 14.78 2.36
N ASP A 76 18.69 15.03 2.24
CA ASP A 76 17.88 15.62 3.34
C ASP A 76 16.72 14.71 3.81
N TYR A 77 16.38 13.66 3.05
CA TYR A 77 15.34 12.69 3.38
C TYR A 77 15.50 11.42 2.54
N VAL A 78 14.83 10.33 2.90
CA VAL A 78 14.68 9.14 2.06
C VAL A 78 13.47 9.28 1.15
N LEU A 79 12.32 9.62 1.75
CA LEU A 79 11.05 9.77 1.06
C LEU A 79 10.28 10.94 1.68
N GLN A 80 9.72 11.78 0.81
CA GLN A 80 8.82 12.85 1.21
C GLN A 80 7.63 12.94 0.26
N ILE A 81 6.42 12.87 0.83
CA ILE A 81 5.16 12.99 0.10
C ILE A 81 4.34 14.12 0.73
N GLN A 82 3.59 14.85 -0.10
CA GLN A 82 2.80 15.99 0.34
C GLN A 82 1.31 15.74 0.12
N GLU A 83 0.52 16.67 0.66
CA GLU A 83 -0.92 16.84 0.46
C GLU A 83 -1.82 15.86 1.22
N LEU A 84 -3.07 16.30 1.40
CA LEU A 84 -4.09 15.61 2.18
C LEU A 84 -4.41 14.23 1.59
N GLY A 85 -4.56 13.24 2.48
CA GLY A 85 -4.96 11.88 2.14
C GLY A 85 -3.83 11.05 1.54
N SER A 86 -2.63 11.60 1.41
CA SER A 86 -1.45 10.84 1.03
C SER A 86 -0.96 10.00 2.21
N VAL A 87 -0.61 8.74 1.96
CA VAL A 87 -0.21 7.79 3.00
C VAL A 87 1.11 7.10 2.66
N VAL A 88 1.96 6.99 3.68
CA VAL A 88 3.21 6.23 3.65
C VAL A 88 3.15 5.14 4.70
N SER A 89 3.33 3.88 4.30
CA SER A 89 3.29 2.73 5.23
C SER A 89 4.21 1.61 4.74
N HIS A 90 4.57 0.67 5.61
CA HIS A 90 5.35 -0.53 5.25
C HIS A 90 6.66 -0.16 4.50
N ILE A 91 7.50 0.63 5.17
CA ILE A 91 8.78 1.10 4.63
C ILE A 91 9.90 0.47 5.44
N ASP A 92 10.86 -0.17 4.78
CA ASP A 92 12.08 -0.62 5.43
C ASP A 92 13.27 0.19 4.94
N THR A 93 14.14 0.56 5.87
CA THR A 93 15.29 1.40 5.57
C THR A 93 16.55 0.90 6.28
N PHE A 94 17.42 0.22 5.56
CA PHE A 94 18.62 -0.43 6.09
C PHE A 94 19.90 0.18 5.51
N ASN A 95 20.93 0.37 6.35
CA ASN A 95 22.21 0.95 5.92
C ASN A 95 22.04 2.21 5.05
N VAL A 96 21.32 3.21 5.56
CA VAL A 96 21.15 4.50 4.89
C VAL A 96 21.93 5.55 5.66
N ASN A 97 22.58 6.45 4.93
CA ASN A 97 23.37 7.53 5.48
C ASN A 97 22.49 8.48 6.31
N SER A 98 23.09 9.03 7.36
CA SER A 98 22.49 10.11 8.14
C SER A 98 22.30 11.34 7.25
N PHE A 99 21.19 12.04 7.43
CA PHE A 99 20.86 13.27 6.72
C PHE A 99 20.41 14.36 7.69
N THR A 100 20.51 15.61 7.25
CA THR A 100 19.94 16.75 7.98
C THR A 100 18.55 17.01 7.43
N ALA A 101 17.53 16.91 8.28
CA ALA A 101 16.15 17.15 7.88
C ALA A 101 15.97 18.58 7.31
N PRO A 102 15.26 18.77 6.17
CA PRO A 102 15.17 20.07 5.50
C PRO A 102 14.33 21.08 6.27
N GLU A 103 13.38 20.62 7.09
CA GLU A 103 12.50 21.47 7.91
C GLU A 103 12.22 20.84 9.30
N PRO A 104 11.92 21.65 10.34
CA PRO A 104 11.47 21.14 11.64
C PRO A 104 10.23 20.23 11.51
N GLY A 105 10.32 18.99 12.00
CA GLY A 105 9.25 17.99 11.89
C GLY A 105 9.33 17.10 10.64
N SER A 106 10.26 17.37 9.72
CA SER A 106 10.62 16.41 8.67
C SER A 106 11.59 15.35 9.20
N GLY A 107 11.45 14.12 8.71
CA GLY A 107 12.28 12.98 9.09
C GLY A 107 12.69 12.18 7.86
N ARG A 108 13.39 11.05 8.08
CA ARG A 108 13.86 10.14 7.01
C ARG A 108 12.75 9.82 6.04
N ILE A 109 11.60 9.49 6.60
CA ILE A 109 10.36 9.23 5.89
C ILE A 109 9.38 10.27 6.40
N SER A 110 8.78 11.05 5.50
CA SER A 110 7.86 12.11 5.89
C SER A 110 6.67 12.21 4.95
N ALA A 111 5.53 12.55 5.54
CA ALA A 111 4.35 13.00 4.84
C ALA A 111 3.97 14.36 5.43
N THR A 112 3.75 15.36 4.58
CA THR A 112 3.49 16.75 5.02
C THR A 112 2.21 17.29 4.40
N LYS A 113 1.74 18.47 4.87
CA LYS A 113 0.51 19.12 4.41
C LYS A 113 -0.75 18.22 4.46
N GLY A 114 -0.90 17.48 5.56
CA GLY A 114 -2.07 16.60 5.76
C GLY A 114 -1.89 15.18 5.23
N GLY A 115 -0.73 14.82 4.69
CA GLY A 115 -0.33 13.43 4.51
C GLY A 115 0.08 12.78 5.83
N THR A 116 0.10 11.44 5.86
CA THR A 116 0.39 10.65 7.07
C THR A 116 1.45 9.59 6.82
N VAL A 117 2.29 9.35 7.82
CA VAL A 117 3.19 8.20 7.86
C VAL A 117 2.70 7.27 8.97
N ASP A 118 2.45 6.01 8.65
CA ASP A 118 2.26 4.98 9.66
C ASP A 118 3.62 4.55 10.21
N SER A 119 4.02 5.15 11.33
CA SER A 119 5.31 4.89 11.96
C SER A 119 5.45 3.48 12.51
N SER A 120 4.34 2.75 12.72
CA SER A 120 4.37 1.36 13.22
C SER A 120 4.83 0.36 12.15
N THR A 121 4.77 0.77 10.88
CA THR A 121 5.19 -0.03 9.72
C THR A 121 6.46 0.53 9.07
N VAL A 122 7.24 1.31 9.82
CA VAL A 122 8.58 1.76 9.43
C VAL A 122 9.63 0.93 10.15
N TYR A 123 10.47 0.25 9.38
CA TYR A 123 11.45 -0.72 9.85
C TYR A 123 12.88 -0.33 9.45
N GLY A 124 13.85 -1.13 9.90
CA GLY A 124 15.27 -0.98 9.59
C GLY A 124 16.00 -2.31 9.67
N TYR A 125 15.41 -3.33 9.07
CA TYR A 125 15.93 -4.69 9.05
C TYR A 125 16.89 -4.92 7.88
N ASP A 126 17.90 -5.74 8.08
CA ASP A 126 18.72 -6.21 6.97
C ASP A 126 17.86 -7.07 6.02
N PRO A 127 17.73 -6.71 4.73
CA PRO A 127 16.99 -7.52 3.78
C PRO A 127 17.65 -8.87 3.49
N ASN A 128 18.93 -9.05 3.83
CA ASN A 128 19.67 -10.29 3.56
C ASN A 128 19.54 -10.75 2.10
N TYR A 129 19.89 -9.84 1.17
CA TYR A 129 19.92 -10.14 -0.26
C TYR A 129 20.94 -11.22 -0.61
N ALA A 130 20.65 -12.01 -1.63
CA ALA A 130 21.54 -13.06 -2.13
C ALA A 130 22.90 -12.50 -2.61
N ASP A 131 22.88 -11.57 -3.56
CA ASP A 131 24.09 -10.89 -4.06
C ASP A 131 23.75 -9.52 -4.69
N PRO A 132 23.56 -8.48 -3.87
CA PRO A 132 23.19 -7.15 -4.38
C PRO A 132 24.31 -6.49 -5.20
N GLY A 133 25.56 -6.97 -5.08
CA GLY A 133 26.69 -6.50 -5.89
C GLY A 133 26.62 -6.96 -7.35
N ASN A 134 25.92 -8.08 -7.60
CA ASN A 134 25.66 -8.61 -8.93
C ASN A 134 24.22 -8.38 -9.41
N LEU A 135 23.53 -7.39 -8.82
CA LEU A 135 22.12 -7.07 -9.10
C LEU A 135 21.13 -8.20 -8.77
N ASP A 136 21.53 -9.16 -7.94
CA ASP A 136 20.63 -10.19 -7.42
C ASP A 136 20.07 -9.76 -6.07
N TYR A 137 18.89 -9.16 -6.11
CA TYR A 137 18.20 -8.70 -4.91
C TYR A 137 17.28 -9.76 -4.32
N THR A 138 17.40 -11.03 -4.73
CA THR A 138 16.58 -12.11 -4.19
C THR A 138 16.69 -12.15 -2.67
N LEU A 139 15.55 -12.08 -1.99
CA LEU A 139 15.49 -12.14 -0.54
C LEU A 139 15.73 -13.57 -0.08
N ALA A 140 16.58 -13.74 0.94
CA ALA A 140 16.70 -15.01 1.62
C ALA A 140 15.37 -15.39 2.31
N ASN A 141 15.07 -16.69 2.40
CA ASN A 141 13.82 -17.19 2.99
C ASN A 141 13.58 -16.74 4.45
N ASN A 142 14.65 -16.41 5.17
CA ASN A 142 14.61 -15.93 6.56
C ASN A 142 14.75 -14.41 6.68
N SER A 143 14.65 -13.69 5.56
CA SER A 143 14.74 -12.24 5.57
C SER A 143 13.65 -11.64 6.45
N GLN A 144 14.03 -10.69 7.30
CA GLN A 144 13.11 -10.08 8.25
C GLN A 144 12.09 -9.14 7.58
N VAL A 145 12.35 -8.74 6.32
CA VAL A 145 11.41 -7.92 5.54
C VAL A 145 10.34 -8.76 4.85
N CYS A 146 10.48 -10.11 4.83
CA CYS A 146 9.41 -11.01 4.40
C CYS A 146 8.21 -10.87 5.35
N ASN A 147 6.99 -10.92 4.81
CA ASN A 147 5.73 -10.83 5.56
C ASN A 147 5.54 -9.55 6.40
N LYS A 148 6.35 -8.52 6.17
CA LYS A 148 6.23 -7.21 6.81
C LYS A 148 5.56 -6.17 5.94
N GLY A 149 5.31 -6.49 4.67
CA GLY A 149 4.60 -5.62 3.74
C GLY A 149 3.09 -5.70 3.92
N PHE A 150 2.41 -4.67 3.42
CA PHE A 150 0.97 -4.61 3.31
C PHE A 150 0.45 -5.86 2.56
N GLY A 151 -0.55 -6.52 3.13
CA GLY A 151 -1.07 -7.78 2.59
C GLY A 151 -0.22 -9.01 2.93
N GLY A 152 0.70 -8.90 3.90
CA GLY A 152 1.54 -10.02 4.35
C GLY A 152 2.62 -10.41 3.36
N VAL A 153 3.01 -9.52 2.43
CA VAL A 153 4.07 -9.77 1.45
C VAL A 153 5.43 -9.26 1.94
N ALA A 154 6.48 -9.40 1.14
CA ALA A 154 7.76 -8.77 1.44
C ALA A 154 7.71 -7.25 1.23
N ILE A 155 8.38 -6.48 2.08
CA ILE A 155 8.67 -5.05 1.79
C ILE A 155 9.79 -5.03 0.76
N SER A 156 9.46 -5.05 -0.54
CA SER A 156 10.40 -4.95 -1.67
C SER A 156 9.66 -5.03 -3.00
N ASP A 157 10.39 -4.88 -4.11
CA ASP A 157 9.96 -5.37 -5.41
C ASP A 157 9.73 -6.89 -5.39
N GLN A 158 8.48 -7.30 -5.66
CA GLN A 158 8.05 -8.68 -5.51
C GLN A 158 8.74 -9.66 -6.47
N ARG A 159 9.40 -9.16 -7.52
CA ARG A 159 10.21 -10.02 -8.41
C ARG A 159 11.40 -10.64 -7.68
N TRP A 160 11.83 -10.02 -6.58
CA TRP A 160 12.92 -10.47 -5.74
C TRP A 160 12.48 -11.16 -4.44
N ALA A 161 11.18 -11.23 -4.19
CA ALA A 161 10.66 -11.77 -2.93
C ALA A 161 10.96 -13.27 -2.75
N GLY A 162 11.31 -14.00 -3.81
CA GLY A 162 11.67 -15.42 -3.73
C GLY A 162 10.54 -16.24 -3.08
N ASN A 163 10.86 -17.00 -2.04
CA ASN A 163 9.89 -17.75 -1.21
C ASN A 163 9.45 -16.99 0.05
N CYS A 164 9.49 -15.65 0.07
CA CYS A 164 8.87 -14.84 1.12
C CYS A 164 7.32 -14.99 1.17
N ASP A 165 6.73 -15.95 0.44
CA ASP A 165 5.30 -16.19 0.39
C ASP A 165 4.71 -16.43 1.79
N ALA A 166 3.55 -15.82 2.01
CA ALA A 166 2.84 -15.79 3.27
C ALA A 166 2.46 -17.19 3.77
N VAL A 167 3.11 -17.63 4.85
CA VAL A 167 2.52 -18.51 5.86
C VAL A 167 2.12 -17.66 7.07
N GLY A 168 1.26 -16.66 6.83
CA GLY A 168 0.71 -15.78 7.86
C GLY A 168 -0.80 -15.73 7.74
N ILE A 169 -1.50 -16.00 8.84
CA ILE A 169 -2.93 -15.65 8.97
C ILE A 169 -2.99 -14.13 8.88
N ASP A 170 -3.87 -13.62 8.01
CA ASP A 170 -4.21 -12.20 7.86
C ASP A 170 -4.61 -11.65 9.24
N ASP A 171 -3.65 -11.08 9.99
CA ASP A 171 -3.94 -10.44 11.27
C ASP A 171 -4.48 -9.04 10.98
N ASP A 172 -5.80 -8.99 10.76
CA ASP A 172 -6.67 -7.83 10.53
C ASP A 172 -6.56 -6.70 11.59
N ARG A 173 -5.58 -6.75 12.51
CA ARG A 173 -5.41 -5.83 13.64
C ARG A 173 -4.45 -4.66 13.38
N PHE A 174 -3.75 -4.60 12.24
CA PHE A 174 -2.83 -3.50 11.89
C PHE A 174 -3.37 -2.52 10.84
N ASN A 175 -4.70 -2.44 10.70
CA ASN A 175 -5.34 -1.42 9.89
C ASN A 175 -5.52 -0.13 10.69
N THR A 176 -4.44 0.62 10.88
CA THR A 176 -4.51 1.95 11.51
C THR A 176 -5.38 2.85 10.62
N PRO A 177 -6.41 3.56 11.16
CA PRO A 177 -7.51 4.12 10.37
C PRO A 177 -7.11 5.42 9.66
N VAL A 178 -6.35 5.28 8.57
CA VAL A 178 -5.96 6.38 7.68
C VAL A 178 -6.21 6.04 6.20
N GLU A 179 -6.33 4.76 5.86
CA GLU A 179 -6.60 4.27 4.50
C GLU A 179 -7.95 3.58 4.40
N PHE A 180 -8.56 3.63 3.21
CA PHE A 180 -9.68 2.77 2.86
C PHE A 180 -9.25 1.31 2.86
N TYR A 181 -10.07 0.41 3.41
CA TYR A 181 -9.79 -1.02 3.37
C TYR A 181 -11.06 -1.86 3.33
N LEU A 182 -10.97 -3.05 2.77
CA LEU A 182 -11.97 -4.11 2.79
C LEU A 182 -11.45 -5.31 3.61
N ARG A 183 -12.10 -5.58 4.75
CA ARG A 183 -11.74 -6.70 5.63
C ARG A 183 -12.22 -8.04 5.08
N GLN A 184 -11.62 -9.11 5.59
CA GLN A 184 -12.15 -10.45 5.40
C GLN A 184 -13.54 -10.54 6.04
N ASN A 185 -14.52 -11.12 5.32
CA ASN A 185 -15.85 -11.33 5.86
C ASN A 185 -15.79 -12.26 7.08
N TYR A 186 -16.61 -12.00 8.10
CA TYR A 186 -16.65 -12.83 9.30
C TYR A 186 -18.09 -13.21 9.66
N PRO A 187 -18.37 -14.52 9.89
CA PRO A 187 -17.47 -15.66 9.74
C PRO A 187 -17.05 -15.93 8.28
N ASN A 188 -15.92 -16.61 8.07
CA ASN A 188 -15.52 -17.21 6.79
C ASN A 188 -14.71 -18.49 7.06
N PRO A 189 -15.14 -19.69 6.64
CA PRO A 189 -16.39 -19.97 5.90
C PRO A 189 -17.66 -19.59 6.68
N PHE A 190 -18.77 -19.36 5.97
CA PHE A 190 -20.03 -18.89 6.56
C PHE A 190 -21.24 -19.74 6.14
N ASN A 191 -22.33 -19.70 6.92
CA ASN A 191 -23.60 -20.37 6.63
C ASN A 191 -24.80 -19.69 7.33
N PRO A 192 -25.83 -19.24 6.59
CA PRO A 192 -25.77 -18.63 5.27
C PRO A 192 -25.41 -17.14 5.35
N GLY A 193 -25.22 -16.59 6.56
CA GLY A 193 -24.97 -15.18 6.80
C GLY A 193 -23.52 -14.87 7.17
N THR A 194 -23.01 -13.74 6.70
CA THR A 194 -21.69 -13.19 7.08
C THR A 194 -21.74 -11.66 7.13
N VAL A 195 -20.78 -11.04 7.81
CA VAL A 195 -20.62 -9.59 7.85
C VAL A 195 -19.36 -9.20 7.07
N ILE A 196 -19.51 -8.25 6.17
CA ILE A 196 -18.43 -7.61 5.43
C ILE A 196 -18.18 -6.24 6.05
N SER A 197 -16.95 -6.00 6.50
CA SER A 197 -16.55 -4.74 7.13
C SER A 197 -15.54 -4.01 6.28
N TYR A 198 -15.66 -2.69 6.21
CA TYR A 198 -14.73 -1.83 5.47
C TYR A 198 -14.69 -0.44 6.09
N PHE A 199 -13.59 0.27 5.90
CA PHE A 199 -13.42 1.63 6.39
C PHE A 199 -13.32 2.63 5.24
N LEU A 200 -13.95 3.78 5.42
CA LEU A 200 -13.85 4.92 4.52
C LEU A 200 -13.07 6.06 5.20
N PRO A 201 -11.94 6.53 4.65
CA PRO A 201 -11.17 7.62 5.25
C PRO A 201 -11.86 8.98 5.05
N LYS A 202 -12.77 9.08 4.08
CA LYS A 202 -13.58 10.26 3.76
C LYS A 202 -14.90 9.84 3.15
N ASN A 203 -15.87 10.75 3.13
CA ASN A 203 -17.14 10.52 2.46
C ASN A 203 -16.92 10.19 0.97
N GLY A 204 -17.67 9.24 0.42
CA GLY A 204 -17.51 8.81 -0.97
C GLY A 204 -18.66 7.96 -1.47
N ALA A 205 -18.78 7.85 -2.80
CA ALA A 205 -19.68 6.90 -3.44
C ALA A 205 -19.11 5.49 -3.32
N VAL A 206 -19.89 4.55 -2.79
CA VAL A 206 -19.46 3.19 -2.47
C VAL A 206 -20.34 2.20 -3.22
N VAL A 207 -19.71 1.24 -3.90
CA VAL A 207 -20.39 0.11 -4.53
C VAL A 207 -19.77 -1.20 -4.03
N LEU A 208 -20.54 -1.99 -3.28
CA LEU A 208 -20.12 -3.32 -2.80
C LEU A 208 -20.90 -4.37 -3.58
N ARG A 209 -20.20 -5.23 -4.33
CA ARG A 209 -20.78 -6.28 -5.16
C ARG A 209 -20.24 -7.65 -4.81
N VAL A 210 -21.07 -8.67 -5.00
CA VAL A 210 -20.71 -10.08 -4.85
C VAL A 210 -20.72 -10.75 -6.23
N PHE A 211 -19.74 -11.59 -6.50
CA PHE A 211 -19.53 -12.31 -7.73
C PHE A 211 -19.33 -13.80 -7.47
N ASP A 212 -19.74 -14.63 -8.41
CA ASP A 212 -19.42 -16.06 -8.42
C ASP A 212 -18.01 -16.34 -8.98
N ILE A 213 -17.62 -17.61 -9.03
CA ILE A 213 -16.30 -18.04 -9.54
C ILE A 213 -16.09 -17.75 -11.03
N THR A 214 -17.17 -17.54 -11.79
CA THR A 214 -17.11 -17.18 -13.22
C THR A 214 -16.96 -15.67 -13.43
N GLY A 215 -17.07 -14.89 -12.35
CA GLY A 215 -17.07 -13.43 -12.40
C GLY A 215 -18.43 -12.82 -12.70
N ALA A 216 -19.52 -13.61 -12.69
CA ALA A 216 -20.86 -13.09 -12.84
C ALA A 216 -21.31 -12.39 -11.55
N GLU A 217 -21.89 -11.19 -11.67
CA GLU A 217 -22.44 -10.46 -10.52
C GLU A 217 -23.66 -11.22 -9.99
N VAL A 218 -23.59 -11.59 -8.72
CA VAL A 218 -24.66 -12.29 -8.00
C VAL A 218 -25.60 -11.28 -7.35
N THR A 219 -25.05 -10.25 -6.71
CA THR A 219 -25.82 -9.19 -6.08
C THR A 219 -24.97 -7.94 -5.79
N THR A 220 -25.62 -6.79 -5.70
CA THR A 220 -25.05 -5.55 -5.17
C THR A 220 -25.57 -5.34 -3.75
N LEU A 221 -24.65 -5.24 -2.77
CA LEU A 221 -24.97 -5.05 -1.35
C LEU A 221 -25.04 -3.57 -0.96
N VAL A 222 -24.22 -2.72 -1.58
CA VAL A 222 -24.18 -1.27 -1.36
C VAL A 222 -24.02 -0.57 -2.70
N ASN A 223 -24.73 0.55 -2.90
CA ASN A 223 -24.55 1.45 -4.05
C ASN A 223 -25.04 2.85 -3.68
N GLU A 224 -24.31 3.54 -2.82
CA GLU A 224 -24.73 4.84 -2.28
C GLU A 224 -23.54 5.69 -1.83
N ILE A 225 -23.78 6.96 -1.49
CA ILE A 225 -22.77 7.82 -0.86
C ILE A 225 -22.78 7.54 0.64
N GLN A 226 -21.64 7.14 1.19
CA GLN A 226 -21.46 6.88 2.62
C GLN A 226 -20.48 7.86 3.26
N SER A 227 -20.67 8.10 4.55
CA SER A 227 -19.80 8.93 5.37
C SER A 227 -18.50 8.21 5.74
N ALA A 228 -17.45 8.98 6.03
CA ALA A 228 -16.21 8.47 6.59
C ALA A 228 -16.45 7.65 7.87
N GLY A 229 -15.67 6.60 8.08
CA GLY A 229 -15.76 5.71 9.23
C GLY A 229 -15.84 4.23 8.86
N GLU A 230 -15.92 3.39 9.89
CA GLU A 230 -16.18 1.97 9.75
C GLU A 230 -17.62 1.71 9.29
N GLN A 231 -17.77 0.83 8.32
CA GLN A 231 -19.04 0.40 7.75
C GLN A 231 -19.13 -1.12 7.84
N GLN A 232 -20.34 -1.62 8.06
CA GLN A 232 -20.62 -3.05 8.13
C GLN A 232 -21.87 -3.37 7.33
N VAL A 233 -21.77 -4.43 6.53
CA VAL A 233 -22.85 -4.88 5.66
C VAL A 233 -23.05 -6.38 5.86
N THR A 234 -24.27 -6.76 6.21
CA THR A 234 -24.64 -8.16 6.33
C THR A 234 -24.97 -8.73 4.95
N PHE A 235 -24.37 -9.87 4.63
CA PHE A 235 -24.66 -10.63 3.44
C PHE A 235 -25.39 -11.93 3.81
N ASP A 236 -26.62 -12.09 3.29
CA ASP A 236 -27.40 -13.33 3.38
C ASP A 236 -27.32 -14.09 2.04
N ALA A 237 -26.71 -15.27 2.09
CA ALA A 237 -26.52 -16.16 0.95
C ALA A 237 -27.46 -17.38 0.97
N SER A 238 -28.59 -17.32 1.66
CA SER A 238 -29.54 -18.44 1.78
C SER A 238 -30.00 -18.99 0.42
N GLY A 239 -30.15 -18.11 -0.58
CA GLY A 239 -30.50 -18.46 -1.96
C GLY A 239 -29.36 -19.01 -2.82
N LEU A 240 -28.12 -19.05 -2.33
CA LEU A 240 -26.94 -19.43 -3.10
C LEU A 240 -26.47 -20.86 -2.79
N THR A 241 -25.69 -21.45 -3.70
CA THR A 241 -25.09 -22.79 -3.51
C THR A 241 -23.76 -22.69 -2.78
N SER A 242 -23.39 -23.71 -2.01
CA SER A 242 -22.05 -23.81 -1.40
C SER A 242 -20.96 -23.63 -2.44
N GLY A 243 -19.91 -22.89 -2.10
CA GLY A 243 -18.85 -22.58 -3.05
C GLY A 243 -18.03 -21.35 -2.69
N VAL A 244 -17.14 -20.99 -3.60
CA VAL A 244 -16.30 -19.80 -3.50
C VAL A 244 -17.01 -18.65 -4.20
N TYR A 245 -17.04 -17.51 -3.52
CA TYR A 245 -17.53 -16.24 -4.04
C TYR A 245 -16.47 -15.17 -3.82
N PHE A 246 -16.57 -14.09 -4.59
CA PHE A 246 -15.76 -12.90 -4.44
C PHE A 246 -16.65 -11.73 -4.10
N TYR A 247 -16.14 -10.79 -3.31
CA TYR A 247 -16.80 -9.51 -3.10
C TYR A 247 -15.81 -8.39 -3.36
N ARG A 248 -16.29 -7.36 -4.05
CA ARG A 248 -15.50 -6.21 -4.48
C ARG A 248 -16.15 -4.94 -3.99
N LEU A 249 -15.34 -4.10 -3.36
CA LEU A 249 -15.72 -2.79 -2.89
C LEU A 249 -15.07 -1.74 -3.78
N ASP A 250 -15.88 -1.00 -4.53
CA ASP A 250 -15.47 0.14 -5.33
C ASP A 250 -15.81 1.45 -4.60
N VAL A 251 -14.84 2.36 -4.50
CA VAL A 251 -15.01 3.69 -3.90
C VAL A 251 -14.68 4.77 -4.92
N ASN A 252 -15.64 5.68 -5.11
CA ASN A 252 -15.64 6.79 -6.06
C ASN A 252 -15.38 6.37 -7.52
N GLY A 253 -15.54 5.09 -7.85
CA GLY A 253 -15.23 4.53 -9.17
C GLY A 253 -13.73 4.50 -9.52
N VAL A 254 -12.84 4.71 -8.54
CA VAL A 254 -11.39 4.86 -8.77
C VAL A 254 -10.58 3.85 -7.95
N THR A 255 -11.02 3.53 -6.74
CA THR A 255 -10.35 2.58 -5.84
C THR A 255 -11.19 1.33 -5.70
N SER A 256 -10.58 0.16 -5.84
CA SER A 256 -11.29 -1.11 -5.67
C SER A 256 -10.47 -2.13 -4.89
N GLU A 257 -11.06 -2.75 -3.88
CA GLU A 257 -10.49 -3.94 -3.21
C GLU A 257 -11.41 -5.14 -3.43
N THR A 258 -10.82 -6.33 -3.60
CA THR A 258 -11.56 -7.57 -3.79
C THR A 258 -11.05 -8.62 -2.80
N ARG A 259 -11.99 -9.35 -2.20
CA ARG A 259 -11.70 -10.43 -1.26
C ARG A 259 -12.52 -11.66 -1.63
N LYS A 260 -12.08 -12.83 -1.15
CA LYS A 260 -12.69 -14.14 -1.41
C LYS A 260 -13.42 -14.62 -0.17
N MET A 261 -14.60 -15.22 -0.33
CA MET A 261 -15.37 -15.84 0.75
C MET A 261 -15.83 -17.26 0.38
N MET A 262 -16.06 -18.09 1.39
CA MET A 262 -16.48 -19.48 1.24
C MET A 262 -17.83 -19.71 1.93
N LEU A 263 -18.85 -20.04 1.14
CA LEU A 263 -20.17 -20.43 1.64
C LEU A 263 -20.20 -21.95 1.86
N LEU A 264 -20.59 -22.36 3.07
CA LEU A 264 -20.92 -23.74 3.40
C LEU A 264 -22.42 -23.84 3.65
N LYS A 265 -23.07 -24.87 3.12
CA LYS A 265 -24.41 -25.32 3.52
C LYS A 265 -24.30 -26.65 4.23
#